data_AF-A0A520AL34-F1
#
_entry.id   AF-A0A520AL34-F1
#
_cell.length_a   1.000
_cell.length_b   1.000
_cell.length_c   1.000
_cell.angle_alpha   90.00
_cell.angle_beta   90.00
_cell.angle_gamma   90.00
#
_symmetry.space_group_name_H-M   'P 1'
#
loop_
_entity.id
_entity.type
_entity.pdbx_description
1 polymer ?
#
loop_
_entity_poly.entity_id
_entity_poly.type
_entity_poly.pdbx_seq_one_letter_code
_entity_poly.pdbx_strand_id
1 'polypeptide(L)'
;MIGVFFNSLAQVPFALIQADGKVKLTSLLHVTEFFIYIVMLTFLGKYFGLLGVAIAFLLRALIDLLILKGIANTILYRNVSGSKNIGISFKLFNIK
;
A
#
# COMPACT_ATOMS: atom_id res chain seq x y z
N MET A 1 -1.63 17.90 -8.89
CA MET A 1 -0.28 17.29 -8.86
C MET A 1 0.03 16.59 -7.54
N ILE A 2 -0.38 17.13 -6.38
CA ILE A 2 -0.10 16.50 -5.07
C ILE A 2 -0.61 15.04 -4.94
N GLY A 3 -1.79 14.72 -5.50
CA GLY A 3 -2.31 13.34 -5.47
C GLY A 3 -1.46 12.36 -6.29
N VAL A 4 -0.81 12.85 -7.36
CA VAL A 4 0.10 12.03 -8.17
C VAL A 4 1.37 11.73 -7.37
N PHE A 5 1.87 12.70 -6.60
CA PHE A 5 3.01 12.49 -5.71
C PHE A 5 2.75 11.36 -4.71
N PHE A 6 1.61 11.38 -4.00
CA PHE A 6 1.26 10.30 -3.07
C PHE A 6 1.10 8.94 -3.77
N ASN A 7 0.51 8.92 -4.96
CA ASN A 7 0.38 7.72 -5.76
C ASN A 7 1.75 7.15 -6.16
N SER A 8 2.70 8.00 -6.54
CA SER A 8 4.08 7.57 -6.82
C SER A 8 4.76 6.99 -5.57
N LEU A 9 4.54 7.57 -4.38
CA LEU A 9 5.04 6.99 -3.13
C LEU A 9 4.41 5.62 -2.82
N ALA A 10 3.16 5.41 -3.20
CA ALA A 10 2.43 4.15 -2.97
C ALA A 10 2.97 3.00 -3.84
N GLN A 11 3.63 3.30 -4.97
CA GLN A 11 4.20 2.27 -5.84
C GLN A 11 5.30 1.44 -5.15
N VAL A 12 6.08 2.05 -4.25
CA VAL A 12 7.16 1.36 -3.52
C VAL A 12 6.62 0.24 -2.60
N PRO A 13 5.71 0.52 -1.63
CA PRO A 13 5.13 -0.54 -0.81
C PRO A 13 4.29 -1.52 -1.63
N PHE A 14 3.62 -1.06 -2.69
CA PHE A 14 2.87 -1.93 -3.61
C PHE A 14 3.77 -3.00 -4.25
N ALA A 15 4.90 -2.58 -4.83
CA ALA A 15 5.87 -3.50 -5.44
C ALA A 15 6.42 -4.52 -4.42
N LEU A 16 6.67 -4.09 -3.17
CA LEU A 16 7.11 -4.99 -2.11
C LEU A 16 6.05 -6.06 -1.78
N ILE A 17 4.79 -5.66 -1.63
CA ILE A 17 3.69 -6.60 -1.31
C ILE A 17 3.50 -7.61 -2.45
N GLN A 18 3.65 -7.16 -3.70
CA GLN A 18 3.60 -8.05 -4.87
C GLN A 18 4.80 -9.01 -4.91
N ALA A 19 6.01 -8.54 -4.61
CA ALA A 19 7.21 -9.38 -4.54
C ALA A 19 7.12 -10.46 -3.45
N ASP A 20 6.42 -10.18 -2.33
CA ASP A 20 6.13 -11.15 -1.26
C ASP A 20 5.03 -12.16 -1.64
N GLY A 21 4.44 -12.06 -2.85
CA GLY A 21 3.39 -12.95 -3.35
C GLY A 21 1.98 -12.63 -2.81
N LYS A 22 1.79 -11.50 -2.10
CA LYS A 22 0.51 -11.13 -1.45
C LYS A 22 -0.41 -10.28 -2.33
N VAL A 23 -0.44 -10.58 -3.63
CA VAL A 23 -1.25 -9.87 -4.64
C VAL A 23 -2.75 -9.95 -4.35
N LYS A 24 -3.22 -11.03 -3.71
CA LYS A 24 -4.62 -11.17 -3.30
C LYS A 24 -5.05 -10.07 -2.32
N LEU A 25 -4.17 -9.64 -1.42
CA LEU A 25 -4.51 -8.59 -0.44
C LEU A 25 -4.65 -7.22 -1.11
N THR A 26 -3.73 -6.87 -2.02
CA THR A 26 -3.77 -5.59 -2.73
C THR A 26 -4.95 -5.50 -3.70
N SER A 27 -5.30 -6.60 -4.38
CA SER A 27 -6.45 -6.63 -5.29
C SER A 27 -7.78 -6.43 -4.56
N LEU A 28 -8.00 -7.09 -3.42
CA LEU A 28 -9.20 -6.88 -2.59
C LEU A 28 -9.30 -5.45 -2.05
N LEU A 29 -8.17 -4.87 -1.66
CA LEU A 29 -8.08 -3.49 -1.19
C LEU A 29 -8.48 -2.50 -2.28
N HIS A 30 -7.85 -2.57 -3.46
CA HIS A 30 -8.15 -1.63 -4.54
C HIS A 30 -9.58 -1.73 -5.06
N VAL A 31 -10.17 -2.94 -5.10
CA VAL A 31 -11.58 -3.11 -5.44
C VAL A 31 -12.46 -2.36 -4.43
N THR A 32 -12.19 -2.49 -3.14
CA THR A 32 -12.93 -1.78 -2.09
C THR A 32 -12.75 -0.26 -2.20
N GLU A 33 -11.52 0.20 -2.38
CA GLU A 33 -11.21 1.63 -2.57
C GLU A 33 -11.88 2.20 -3.81
N PHE A 34 -12.01 1.42 -4.88
CA PHE A 34 -12.66 1.85 -6.10
C PHE A 34 -14.14 2.18 -5.88
N PHE A 35 -14.87 1.34 -5.13
CA PHE A 35 -16.27 1.62 -4.78
C PHE A 35 -16.40 2.89 -3.93
N ILE A 36 -15.53 3.04 -2.91
CA ILE A 36 -15.51 4.23 -2.05
C ILE A 36 -15.20 5.48 -2.89
N TYR A 37 -14.25 5.38 -3.82
CA TYR A 37 -13.88 6.48 -4.71
C TYR A 37 -15.03 6.90 -5.62
N ILE A 38 -15.81 5.98 -6.19
CA ILE A 38 -16.96 6.34 -7.04
C ILE A 38 -18.00 7.14 -6.24
N VAL A 39 -18.32 6.70 -5.02
CA VAL A 39 -19.27 7.40 -4.15
C VAL A 39 -18.75 8.80 -3.84
N MET A 40 -17.49 8.89 -3.45
CA MET A 40 -16.83 10.15 -3.09
C MET A 40 -16.73 11.11 -4.30
N LEU A 41 -16.35 10.60 -5.46
CA LEU A 41 -16.26 11.33 -6.72
C LEU A 41 -17.62 11.90 -7.13
N THR A 42 -18.68 11.11 -7.03
CA THR A 42 -20.03 11.53 -7.42
C THR A 42 -20.57 12.59 -6.47
N PHE A 43 -20.35 12.44 -5.16
CA PHE A 43 -20.76 13.41 -4.16
C PHE A 43 -19.98 14.71 -4.31
N LEU A 44 -18.64 14.67 -4.17
CA LEU A 44 -17.81 15.86 -4.22
C LEU A 44 -17.84 16.52 -5.61
N GLY A 45 -17.92 15.74 -6.68
CA GLY A 45 -18.04 16.25 -8.04
C GLY A 45 -19.35 17.03 -8.25
N LYS A 46 -20.46 16.60 -7.65
CA LYS A 46 -21.73 17.33 -7.72
C LYS A 46 -21.73 18.64 -6.93
N TYR A 47 -21.15 18.67 -5.74
CA TYR A 47 -21.18 19.86 -4.87
C TYR A 47 -20.05 20.87 -5.17
N PHE A 48 -18.86 20.39 -5.54
CA PHE A 48 -17.66 21.21 -5.69
C PHE A 48 -17.07 21.18 -7.10
N GLY A 49 -17.72 20.51 -8.06
CA GLY A 49 -17.28 20.43 -9.44
C GLY A 49 -15.89 19.82 -9.58
N LEU A 50 -15.03 20.47 -10.38
CA LEU A 50 -13.67 20.00 -10.66
C LEU A 50 -12.78 19.97 -9.40
N LEU A 51 -12.95 20.92 -8.48
CA LEU A 51 -12.22 20.93 -7.21
C LEU A 51 -12.59 19.73 -6.36
N GLY A 52 -13.87 19.35 -6.33
CA GLY A 52 -14.34 18.16 -5.65
C GLY A 52 -13.73 16.87 -6.20
N VAL A 53 -13.65 16.76 -7.52
CA VAL A 53 -12.98 15.64 -8.20
C VAL A 53 -11.49 15.56 -7.82
N ALA A 54 -10.80 16.69 -7.79
CA ALA A 54 -9.39 16.75 -7.41
C ALA A 54 -9.17 16.34 -5.94
N ILE A 55 -10.04 16.78 -5.02
CA ILE A 55 -10.00 16.41 -3.60
C ILE A 55 -10.29 14.92 -3.43
N ALA A 56 -11.27 14.36 -4.14
CA ALA A 56 -11.57 12.93 -4.12
C ALA A 56 -10.37 12.09 -4.57
N PHE A 57 -9.70 12.49 -5.65
CA PHE A 57 -8.50 11.83 -6.14
C PHE A 57 -7.34 11.89 -5.14
N LEU A 58 -7.13 13.06 -4.52
CA LEU A 58 -6.08 13.29 -3.53
C LEU A 58 -6.29 12.40 -2.29
N LEU A 59 -7.50 12.40 -1.73
CA LEU A 59 -7.83 11.61 -0.55
C LEU A 59 -7.71 10.11 -0.83
N ARG A 60 -8.18 9.64 -1.98
CA ARG A 60 -7.99 8.25 -2.40
C ARG A 60 -6.50 7.89 -2.46
N ALA A 61 -5.67 8.71 -3.11
CA ALA A 61 -4.23 8.44 -3.22
C ALA A 61 -3.50 8.46 -1.86
N LEU A 62 -3.95 9.32 -0.93
CA LEU A 62 -3.39 9.38 0.42
C LEU A 62 -3.75 8.14 1.24
N ILE A 63 -5.02 7.72 1.19
CA ILE A 63 -5.51 6.53 1.90
C ILE A 63 -4.77 5.27 1.40
N ASP A 64 -4.66 5.11 0.08
CA ASP A 64 -3.97 3.98 -0.54
C ASP A 64 -2.51 3.86 -0.06
N LEU A 65 -1.79 4.99 -0.06
CA LEU A 65 -0.42 5.05 0.47
C LEU A 65 -0.34 4.60 1.93
N LEU A 66 -1.24 5.09 2.79
CA LEU A 66 -1.21 4.77 4.21
C LEU A 66 -1.46 3.29 4.46
N ILE A 67 -2.44 2.68 3.76
CA ILE A 67 -2.76 1.27 3.95
C ILE A 67 -1.65 0.38 3.39
N LEU A 68 -1.17 0.65 2.17
CA LEU A 68 -0.07 -0.12 1.56
C LEU A 68 1.21 -0.03 2.40
N LYS A 69 1.55 1.15 2.92
CA LYS A 69 2.71 1.32 3.82
C LYS A 69 2.55 0.50 5.10
N GLY A 70 1.36 0.45 5.69
CA GLY A 70 1.07 -0.37 6.86
C GLY A 70 1.33 -1.86 6.61
N ILE A 71 0.76 -2.39 5.51
CA ILE A 71 0.94 -3.78 5.10
C ILE A 71 2.42 -4.09 4.80
N ALA A 72 3.08 -3.21 4.04
CA ALA A 72 4.50 -3.35 3.70
C ALA A 72 5.38 -3.42 4.95
N ASN A 73 5.14 -2.58 5.95
CA ASN A 73 5.89 -2.63 7.21
C ASN A 73 5.73 -3.97 7.94
N THR A 74 4.51 -4.54 7.97
CA THR A 74 4.28 -5.86 8.55
C THR A 74 5.08 -6.95 7.82
N ILE A 75 5.14 -6.88 6.50
CA ILE A 75 5.94 -7.81 5.68
C ILE A 75 7.43 -7.66 5.96
N LEU A 76 7.95 -6.42 5.97
CA LEU A 76 9.36 -6.15 6.27
C LEU A 76 9.75 -6.67 7.64
N TYR A 77 8.93 -6.45 8.67
CA TYR A 77 9.24 -6.91 10.02
C TYR A 77 9.32 -8.44 10.11
N ARG A 78 8.43 -9.14 9.38
CA ARG A 78 8.48 -10.61 9.23
C ARG A 78 9.75 -11.09 8.55
N ASN A 79 10.13 -10.46 7.43
CA ASN A 79 11.29 -10.89 6.63
C ASN A 79 12.61 -10.61 7.36
N VAL A 80 12.72 -9.49 8.08
CA VAL A 80 13.89 -9.17 8.92
C VAL A 80 14.03 -10.14 10.09
N SER A 81 12.92 -10.51 10.75
CA SER A 81 12.94 -11.49 11.85
C SER A 81 13.30 -12.90 11.36
N GLY A 82 12.74 -13.33 10.22
CA GLY A 82 13.05 -14.62 9.60
C GLY A 82 14.52 -14.73 9.15
N SER A 83 15.07 -13.68 8.54
CA SER A 83 16.49 -13.63 8.13
C SER A 83 17.45 -13.75 9.31
N LYS A 84 17.14 -13.09 10.44
CA LYS A 84 17.95 -13.19 11.66
C LYS A 84 18.04 -14.62 12.20
N ASN A 85 16.95 -15.37 12.16
CA ASN A 85 16.93 -16.78 12.59
C ASN A 85 17.72 -17.70 11.64
N ILE A 86 17.68 -17.45 10.33
CA ILE A 86 18.48 -18.20 9.35
C ILE A 86 19.97 -17.92 9.56
N GLY A 87 20.37 -16.67 9.77
CA GLY A 87 21.77 -16.30 10.04
C GLY A 87 22.32 -16.97 11.32
N ILE A 88 21.51 -17.06 12.38
CA ILE A 88 21.86 -17.80 13.60
C ILE A 88 21.98 -19.31 13.31
N SER A 89 21.05 -19.89 12.55
CA SER A 89 21.10 -21.31 12.17
C SER A 89 22.33 -21.66 11.34
N PHE A 90 22.71 -20.81 10.37
CA PHE A 90 23.94 -20.99 9.58
C PHE A 90 25.20 -20.86 10.45
N LYS A 91 25.20 -19.92 11.41
CA LYS A 91 26.31 -19.75 12.33
C LYS A 91 26.47 -20.96 13.27
N LEU A 92 25.37 -21.57 13.72
CA LEU A 92 25.39 -22.80 14.53
C LEU A 92 25.81 -24.04 13.71
N PHE A 93 25.44 -24.12 12.44
CA PHE A 93 25.85 -25.21 11.55
C PHE A 93 27.36 -25.21 11.27
N ASN A 94 27.97 -24.01 11.17
CA ASN A 94 29.41 -23.86 10.90
C ASN A 94 30.31 -23.97 12.17
N ILE A 95 29.73 -24.33 13.33
CA ILE A 95 30.46 -24.53 14.60
C ILE A 95 30.54 -26.02 14.99
N LYS A 96 29.88 -26.93 14.25
CA LYS A 96 30.05 -28.39 14.38
C LYS A 96 31.08 -28.90 13.39
#